data_AF-A0A1M6VTF2-F1
#
_entry.id   AF-A0A1M6VTF2-F1
#
_cell.length_a   1.000
_cell.length_b   1.000
_cell.length_c   1.000
_cell.angle_alpha   90.00
_cell.angle_beta   90.00
_cell.angle_gamma   90.00
#
_symmetry.space_group_name_H-M   'P 1'
#
loop_
_entity.id
_entity.type
_entity.pdbx_description
1 polymer ?
#
loop_
_entity_poly.entity_id
_entity_poly.type
_entity_poly.pdbx_seq_one_letter_code
_entity_poly.pdbx_strand_id
1 'polypeptide(L)'
;MIRFFVCKDIDTLINGKTKDITQTISDMNENSIKSSFLYSYSTFESIITEILRYYLIAFPEKMDKNFSIEKQELLSFSSTHDIILHSVNRYIRKYSCETLLEYLFFFRDILSIDITIDEKLTKIISKTRNTITHDDANSELLFMHLQQKTKPLNYHDIVAYMTYLINLSAKIQLKINSKYKKYTYEHLLRNIWSFSFSSPLLDFDKIWNFDNAGTLLIKDLKQVKRNISGISQSEHLFLAIFLQQYNNSLNDHLHSFSVLPALVSLDTNNKNKLIDIITFFEYYPLIFSRMKIK
;
A
#
# COMPACT_ATOMS: atom_id res chain seq x y z
N MET A 1 13.33 11.15 3.39
CA MET A 1 12.48 10.34 2.50
C MET A 1 11.07 10.33 3.07
N ILE A 2 10.08 10.71 2.27
CA ILE A 2 8.68 10.68 2.68
C ILE A 2 8.23 9.22 2.72
N ARG A 3 7.65 8.78 3.84
CA ARG A 3 7.13 7.42 3.98
C ARG A 3 5.66 7.43 3.61
N PHE A 4 5.33 6.90 2.44
CA PHE A 4 3.94 6.75 2.03
C PHE A 4 3.33 5.51 2.67
N PHE A 5 2.70 5.69 3.83
CA PHE A 5 1.99 4.62 4.50
C PHE A 5 0.80 5.19 5.25
N VAL A 6 -0.39 4.69 4.96
CA VAL A 6 -1.64 5.08 5.62
C VAL A 6 -2.37 3.81 6.07
N CYS A 7 -2.59 3.65 7.37
CA CYS A 7 -3.25 2.45 7.91
C CYS A 7 -4.64 2.23 7.33
N LYS A 8 -5.37 3.31 7.05
CA LYS A 8 -6.72 3.26 6.47
C LYS A 8 -6.75 2.60 5.08
N ASP A 9 -5.67 2.66 4.31
CA ASP A 9 -5.59 2.01 3.00
C ASP A 9 -5.58 0.49 3.17
N ILE A 10 -4.87 0.00 4.18
CA ILE A 10 -4.85 -1.41 4.56
C ILE A 10 -6.23 -1.87 5.06
N ASP A 11 -6.91 -1.05 5.86
CA ASP A 11 -8.28 -1.35 6.29
C ASP A 11 -9.22 -1.51 5.10
N THR A 12 -9.12 -0.59 4.14
CA THR A 12 -9.96 -0.60 2.95
C THR A 12 -9.70 -1.85 2.10
N LEU A 13 -8.43 -2.20 1.91
CA LEU A 13 -8.03 -3.41 1.20
C LEU A 13 -8.55 -4.68 1.89
N ILE A 14 -8.29 -4.84 3.19
CA ILE A 14 -8.70 -6.03 3.95
C ILE A 14 -10.22 -6.16 3.92
N ASN A 15 -10.94 -5.09 4.28
CA ASN A 15 -12.41 -5.12 4.34
C ASN A 15 -13.03 -5.49 2.97
N GLY A 16 -12.53 -4.89 1.89
CA GLY A 16 -12.98 -5.20 0.52
C GLY A 16 -12.77 -6.68 0.17
N LYS A 17 -11.55 -7.18 0.36
CA LYS A 17 -11.22 -8.57 0.02
C LYS A 17 -11.89 -9.61 0.92
N THR A 18 -12.05 -9.33 2.22
CA THR A 18 -12.80 -10.23 3.12
C THR A 18 -14.29 -10.25 2.81
N LYS A 19 -14.85 -9.14 2.30
CA LYS A 19 -16.23 -9.10 1.81
C LYS A 19 -16.37 -9.99 0.57
N ASP A 20 -15.42 -9.95 -0.36
CA ASP A 20 -15.42 -10.82 -1.54
C ASP A 20 -15.39 -12.31 -1.15
N ILE A 21 -14.54 -12.69 -0.19
CA ILE A 21 -14.49 -14.06 0.35
C ILE A 21 -15.82 -14.43 1.02
N THR A 22 -16.41 -13.53 1.80
CA THR A 22 -17.70 -13.78 2.49
C THR A 22 -18.85 -13.99 1.51
N GLN A 23 -18.88 -13.20 0.43
CA GLN A 23 -19.84 -13.38 -0.66
C GLN A 23 -19.62 -14.72 -1.35
N THR A 24 -18.36 -15.08 -1.61
CA THR A 24 -17.98 -16.37 -2.20
C THR A 24 -18.45 -17.56 -1.35
N ILE A 25 -18.38 -17.47 -0.02
CA ILE A 25 -18.93 -18.49 0.89
C ILE A 25 -20.44 -18.59 0.74
N SER A 26 -21.14 -17.45 0.66
CA SER A 26 -22.61 -17.39 0.59
C SER A 26 -23.15 -17.98 -0.72
N ASP A 27 -22.42 -17.79 -1.82
CA ASP A 27 -22.80 -18.26 -3.15
C ASP A 27 -22.27 -19.67 -3.47
N MET A 28 -21.50 -20.28 -2.55
CA MET A 28 -20.88 -21.58 -2.76
C MET A 28 -21.92 -22.71 -2.77
N ASN A 29 -21.78 -23.63 -3.72
CA ASN A 29 -22.55 -24.86 -3.81
C ASN A 29 -21.61 -26.04 -4.07
N GLU A 30 -22.15 -27.26 -4.10
CA GLU A 30 -21.36 -28.50 -4.24
C GLU A 30 -20.45 -28.51 -5.49
N ASN A 31 -20.88 -27.87 -6.58
CA ASN A 31 -20.12 -27.81 -7.83
C ASN A 31 -19.04 -26.73 -7.84
N SER A 32 -19.15 -25.72 -6.95
CA SER A 32 -18.21 -24.59 -6.89
C SER A 32 -17.23 -24.65 -5.71
N ILE A 33 -17.30 -25.66 -4.84
CA ILE A 33 -16.44 -25.77 -3.64
C ILE A 33 -14.95 -25.56 -3.97
N LYS A 34 -14.45 -26.26 -5.00
CA LYS A 34 -13.03 -26.19 -5.39
C LYS A 34 -12.64 -24.78 -5.83
N SER A 35 -13.40 -24.18 -6.75
CA SER A 35 -13.11 -22.85 -7.29
C SER A 35 -13.27 -21.76 -6.23
N SER A 36 -14.32 -21.83 -5.41
CA SER A 36 -14.55 -20.91 -4.28
C SER A 36 -13.40 -20.94 -3.27
N PHE A 37 -12.91 -22.14 -2.94
CA PHE A 37 -11.75 -22.29 -2.05
C PHE A 37 -10.47 -21.72 -2.65
N LEU A 38 -10.14 -22.06 -3.90
CA LEU A 38 -8.95 -21.55 -4.59
C LEU A 38 -8.97 -20.02 -4.71
N TYR A 39 -10.13 -19.46 -5.06
CA TYR A 39 -10.32 -18.01 -5.13
C TYR A 39 -10.08 -17.35 -3.77
N SER A 40 -10.64 -17.91 -2.70
CA SER A 40 -10.49 -17.36 -1.35
C SER A 40 -9.06 -17.44 -0.82
N TYR A 41 -8.40 -18.56 -1.09
CA TYR A 41 -6.99 -18.77 -0.76
C TYR A 41 -6.09 -17.75 -1.49
N SER A 42 -6.26 -17.62 -2.81
CA SER A 42 -5.52 -16.65 -3.63
C SER A 42 -5.80 -15.21 -3.22
N THR A 43 -7.05 -14.89 -2.90
CA THR A 43 -7.46 -13.59 -2.39
C THR A 43 -6.76 -13.27 -1.07
N PHE A 44 -6.67 -14.23 -0.15
CA PHE A 44 -5.93 -14.07 1.10
C PHE A 44 -4.43 -13.86 0.87
N GLU A 45 -3.78 -14.68 0.04
CA GLU A 45 -2.35 -14.49 -0.29
C GLU A 45 -2.10 -13.12 -0.95
N SER A 46 -3.03 -12.65 -1.78
CA SER A 46 -2.99 -11.32 -2.36
C SER A 46 -3.06 -10.22 -1.29
N ILE A 47 -3.93 -10.34 -0.28
CA ILE A 47 -3.97 -9.39 0.86
C ILE A 47 -2.59 -9.29 1.52
N ILE A 48 -1.98 -10.43 1.87
CA ILE A 48 -0.66 -10.48 2.52
C ILE A 48 0.42 -9.81 1.64
N THR A 49 0.42 -10.15 0.35
CA THR A 49 1.40 -9.67 -0.63
C THR A 49 1.28 -8.17 -0.88
N GLU A 50 0.05 -7.66 -1.06
CA GLU A 50 -0.18 -6.22 -1.27
C GLU A 50 0.18 -5.41 -0.03
N ILE A 51 -0.14 -5.89 1.17
CA ILE A 51 0.25 -5.22 2.42
C ILE A 51 1.78 -5.18 2.55
N LEU A 52 2.48 -6.29 2.25
CA LEU A 52 3.95 -6.31 2.25
C LEU A 52 4.55 -5.35 1.25
N ARG A 53 4.03 -5.33 0.02
CA ARG A 53 4.49 -4.42 -1.02
C ARG A 53 4.32 -2.98 -0.59
N TYR A 54 3.12 -2.63 -0.12
CA TYR A 54 2.80 -1.29 0.37
C TYR A 54 3.70 -0.88 1.54
N TYR A 55 3.90 -1.78 2.51
CA TYR A 55 4.76 -1.55 3.66
C TYR A 55 6.24 -1.39 3.26
N LEU A 56 6.78 -2.28 2.44
CA LEU A 56 8.21 -2.28 2.10
C LEU A 56 8.60 -1.14 1.15
N ILE A 57 7.68 -0.62 0.33
CA ILE A 57 7.90 0.64 -0.41
C ILE A 57 8.05 1.80 0.56
N ALA A 58 7.26 1.83 1.64
CA ALA A 58 7.31 2.89 2.65
C ALA A 58 8.48 2.75 3.65
N PHE A 59 8.93 1.51 3.88
CA PHE A 59 10.00 1.15 4.81
C PHE A 59 11.04 0.24 4.14
N PRO A 60 11.71 0.70 3.07
CA PRO A 60 12.65 -0.14 2.31
C PRO A 60 13.84 -0.61 3.14
N GLU A 61 14.18 0.09 4.23
CA GLU A 61 15.21 -0.30 5.18
C GLU A 61 14.93 -1.60 5.95
N LYS A 62 13.69 -2.11 5.88
CA LYS A 62 13.29 -3.40 6.48
C LYS A 62 13.66 -4.61 5.64
N MET A 63 14.03 -4.38 4.39
CA MET A 63 14.54 -5.41 3.51
C MET A 63 16.02 -5.72 3.86
N ASP A 64 16.53 -6.87 3.42
CA ASP A 64 17.93 -7.27 3.65
C ASP A 64 18.96 -6.21 3.21
N LYS A 65 20.03 -5.97 3.95
CA LYS A 65 20.98 -4.88 3.63
C LYS A 65 21.76 -5.08 2.32
N ASN A 66 21.76 -6.29 1.76
CA ASN A 66 22.56 -6.66 0.59
C ASN A 66 21.65 -6.98 -0.60
N PHE A 67 21.28 -5.95 -1.38
CA PHE A 67 20.62 -6.13 -2.67
C PHE A 67 21.59 -5.89 -3.82
N SER A 68 21.71 -6.87 -4.71
CA SER A 68 22.34 -6.68 -6.01
C SER A 68 21.31 -6.13 -6.99
N ILE A 69 21.50 -4.90 -7.44
CA ILE A 69 20.74 -4.33 -8.55
C ILE A 69 21.57 -4.54 -9.81
N GLU A 70 20.99 -5.17 -10.83
CA GLU A 70 21.73 -5.38 -12.07
C GLU A 70 21.93 -4.04 -12.80
N LYS A 71 23.05 -3.88 -13.51
CA LYS A 71 23.33 -2.66 -14.27
C LYS A 71 22.22 -2.35 -15.28
N GLN A 72 21.63 -3.38 -15.89
CA GLN A 72 20.53 -3.22 -16.84
C GLN A 72 19.28 -2.68 -16.15
N GLU A 73 18.94 -3.21 -14.97
CA GLU A 73 17.83 -2.70 -14.15
C GLU A 73 18.04 -1.22 -13.82
N LEU A 74 19.23 -0.84 -13.33
CA LEU A 74 19.56 0.54 -12.99
C LEU A 74 19.41 1.50 -14.17
N LEU A 75 19.79 1.08 -15.39
CA LEU A 75 19.71 1.89 -16.59
C LEU A 75 18.30 1.90 -17.22
N SER A 76 17.46 0.93 -16.87
CA SER A 76 16.10 0.80 -17.43
C SER A 76 15.04 1.63 -16.72
N PHE A 77 15.31 2.04 -15.48
CA PHE A 77 14.37 2.81 -14.67
C PHE A 77 14.69 4.31 -14.70
N SER A 78 13.67 5.13 -14.96
CA SER A 78 13.78 6.59 -14.97
C SER A 78 13.78 7.21 -13.58
N SER A 79 13.28 6.50 -12.56
CA SER A 79 13.18 6.99 -11.19
C SER A 79 13.76 6.01 -10.17
N THR A 80 14.24 6.54 -9.04
CA THR A 80 14.65 5.71 -7.90
C THR A 80 13.46 4.96 -7.28
N HIS A 81 12.25 5.51 -7.39
CA HIS A 81 11.05 4.84 -6.89
C HIS A 81 10.80 3.52 -7.62
N ASP A 82 10.93 3.49 -8.94
CA ASP A 82 10.73 2.26 -9.72
C ASP A 82 11.75 1.18 -9.37
N ILE A 83 13.00 1.57 -9.11
CA ILE A 83 14.06 0.66 -8.65
C ILE A 83 13.67 0.03 -7.29
N ILE A 84 13.14 0.84 -6.36
CA ILE A 84 12.67 0.35 -5.07
C ILE A 84 11.50 -0.60 -5.26
N LEU A 85 10.48 -0.22 -6.04
CA LEU A 85 9.32 -1.05 -6.32
C LEU A 85 9.71 -2.41 -6.90
N HIS A 86 10.61 -2.42 -7.89
CA HIS A 86 11.14 -3.65 -8.48
C HIS A 86 11.88 -4.51 -7.45
N SER A 87 12.75 -3.88 -6.65
CA SER A 87 13.49 -4.56 -5.59
C SER A 87 12.57 -5.19 -4.54
N VAL A 88 11.53 -4.47 -4.12
CA VAL A 88 10.49 -4.94 -3.20
C VAL A 88 9.77 -6.14 -3.79
N ASN A 89 9.36 -6.09 -5.06
CA ASN A 89 8.66 -7.20 -5.72
C ASN A 89 9.55 -8.44 -5.81
N ARG A 90 10.84 -8.29 -6.16
CA ARG A 90 11.79 -9.40 -6.19
C ARG A 90 12.00 -10.00 -4.80
N TYR A 91 12.09 -9.14 -3.77
CA TYR A 91 12.24 -9.57 -2.39
C TYR A 91 11.03 -10.36 -1.90
N ILE A 92 9.82 -9.86 -2.11
CA ILE A 92 8.58 -10.57 -1.74
C ILE A 92 8.48 -11.91 -2.48
N ARG A 93 8.80 -11.94 -3.79
CA ARG A 93 8.72 -13.15 -4.60
C ARG A 93 9.60 -14.29 -4.09
N LYS A 94 10.75 -13.97 -3.49
CA LYS A 94 11.65 -14.97 -2.86
C LYS A 94 10.93 -15.78 -1.78
N TYR A 95 10.09 -15.12 -0.98
CA TYR A 95 9.39 -15.74 0.15
C TYR A 95 7.97 -16.20 -0.19
N SER A 96 7.30 -15.57 -1.16
CA SER A 96 5.94 -15.96 -1.56
C SER A 96 5.87 -17.33 -2.25
N CYS A 97 7.01 -17.89 -2.67
CA CYS A 97 7.10 -19.24 -3.22
C CYS A 97 7.22 -20.34 -2.15
N GLU A 98 7.39 -19.95 -0.88
CA GLU A 98 7.44 -20.88 0.26
C GLU A 98 6.02 -21.33 0.66
N THR A 99 5.89 -22.14 1.71
CA THR A 99 4.58 -22.53 2.22
C THR A 99 3.83 -21.33 2.81
N LEU A 100 2.49 -21.35 2.83
CA LEU A 100 1.71 -20.25 3.41
C LEU A 100 2.11 -19.93 4.85
N LEU A 101 2.45 -20.97 5.62
CA LEU A 101 2.87 -20.80 7.01
C LEU A 101 4.19 -20.03 7.11
N GLU A 102 5.19 -20.40 6.31
CA GLU A 102 6.48 -19.70 6.25
C GLU A 102 6.29 -18.26 5.78
N TYR A 103 5.45 -18.05 4.76
CA TYR A 103 5.14 -16.73 4.26
C TYR A 103 4.44 -15.85 5.30
N LEU A 104 3.54 -16.41 6.11
CA LEU A 104 2.90 -15.71 7.23
C LEU A 104 3.88 -15.39 8.37
N PHE A 105 4.87 -16.25 8.65
CA PHE A 105 5.94 -15.94 9.60
C PHE A 105 6.84 -14.83 9.09
N PHE A 106 7.25 -14.89 7.82
CA PHE A 106 7.98 -13.80 7.16
C PHE A 106 7.19 -12.48 7.24
N PHE A 107 5.89 -12.51 6.92
CA PHE A 107 5.00 -11.36 7.02
C PHE A 107 5.00 -10.77 8.44
N ARG A 108 4.77 -11.62 9.44
CA ARG A 108 4.75 -11.26 10.86
C ARG A 108 6.05 -10.58 11.28
N ASP A 109 7.18 -11.14 10.87
CA ASP A 109 8.51 -10.71 11.31
C ASP A 109 8.93 -9.39 10.63
N ILE A 110 8.70 -9.26 9.32
CA ILE A 110 8.95 -8.00 8.57
C ILE A 110 8.13 -6.85 9.14
N LEU A 111 6.81 -7.05 9.32
CA LEU A 111 5.95 -6.03 9.92
C LEU A 111 6.18 -5.93 11.43
N SER A 112 6.92 -6.85 12.05
CA SER A 112 7.14 -7.03 13.48
C SER A 112 5.85 -6.86 14.31
N ILE A 113 4.78 -7.49 13.84
CA ILE A 113 3.48 -7.52 14.51
C ILE A 113 3.31 -8.88 15.19
N ASP A 114 2.62 -8.94 16.32
CA ASP A 114 2.41 -10.20 17.02
C ASP A 114 1.03 -10.78 16.65
N ILE A 115 1.02 -11.77 15.77
CA ILE A 115 -0.18 -12.50 15.32
C ILE A 115 -0.04 -13.97 15.69
N THR A 116 -1.04 -14.50 16.39
CA THR A 116 -1.16 -15.93 16.65
C THR A 116 -1.70 -16.65 15.43
N ILE A 117 -0.87 -17.51 14.84
CA ILE A 117 -1.20 -18.34 13.67
C ILE A 117 -1.45 -19.77 14.18
N ASP A 118 -2.50 -20.42 13.66
CA ASP A 118 -2.75 -21.83 13.93
C ASP A 118 -1.97 -22.63 12.89
N GLU A 119 -0.77 -23.08 13.28
CA GLU A 119 0.14 -23.78 12.37
C GLU A 119 -0.47 -25.06 11.80
N LYS A 120 -1.23 -25.80 12.62
CA LYS A 120 -1.82 -27.08 12.21
C LYS A 120 -2.86 -26.84 11.13
N LEU A 121 -3.78 -25.92 11.40
CA LEU A 121 -4.84 -25.58 10.45
C LEU A 121 -4.27 -24.96 9.17
N THR A 122 -3.28 -24.07 9.28
CA THR A 122 -2.64 -23.44 8.12
C THR A 122 -1.98 -24.48 7.21
N LYS A 123 -1.26 -25.46 7.79
CA LYS A 123 -0.67 -26.58 7.03
C LYS A 123 -1.73 -27.41 6.32
N ILE A 124 -2.87 -27.68 6.97
CA ILE A 124 -4.00 -28.40 6.36
C ILE A 124 -4.54 -27.60 5.17
N ILE A 125 -4.78 -26.30 5.32
CA ILE A 125 -5.27 -25.43 4.25
C ILE A 125 -4.33 -25.45 3.04
N SER A 126 -3.02 -25.29 3.25
CA SER A 126 -2.04 -25.35 2.16
C SER A 126 -2.01 -26.72 1.47
N LYS A 127 -2.10 -27.82 2.24
CA LYS A 127 -2.17 -29.16 1.67
C LYS A 127 -3.42 -29.35 0.83
N THR A 128 -4.58 -28.91 1.32
CA THR A 128 -5.85 -28.93 0.59
C THR A 128 -5.75 -28.14 -0.72
N ARG A 129 -5.13 -26.96 -0.70
CA ARG A 129 -4.87 -26.18 -1.93
C ARG A 129 -4.03 -26.97 -2.92
N ASN A 130 -2.90 -27.54 -2.48
CA ASN A 130 -2.01 -28.29 -3.36
C ASN A 130 -2.70 -29.52 -3.95
N THR A 131 -3.50 -30.25 -3.18
CA THR A 131 -4.29 -31.38 -3.69
C THR A 131 -5.30 -30.92 -4.73
N ILE A 132 -6.04 -29.82 -4.51
CA ILE A 132 -6.98 -29.31 -5.52
C ILE A 132 -6.26 -28.87 -6.79
N THR A 133 -5.09 -28.22 -6.67
CA THR A 133 -4.36 -27.69 -7.84
C THR A 133 -3.61 -28.77 -8.63
N HIS A 134 -3.06 -29.79 -7.97
CA HIS A 134 -2.14 -30.76 -8.59
C HIS A 134 -2.67 -32.19 -8.66
N ASP A 135 -3.48 -32.64 -7.70
CA ASP A 135 -3.94 -34.03 -7.70
C ASP A 135 -5.07 -34.26 -8.73
N ASP A 136 -5.97 -33.31 -8.99
CA ASP A 136 -7.00 -33.49 -10.02
C ASP A 136 -6.40 -33.75 -11.42
N ALA A 137 -5.32 -33.06 -11.79
CA ALA A 137 -4.71 -33.18 -13.12
C ALA A 137 -3.87 -34.46 -13.31
N ASN A 138 -3.06 -34.84 -12.31
CA ASN A 138 -2.22 -36.05 -12.39
C ASN A 138 -3.03 -37.35 -12.28
N SER A 139 -4.23 -37.26 -11.73
CA SER A 139 -5.00 -38.42 -11.34
C SER A 139 -6.20 -38.70 -12.23
N GLU A 140 -6.73 -37.74 -13.02
CA GLU A 140 -7.78 -38.02 -14.01
C GLU A 140 -7.37 -39.08 -15.04
N LEU A 141 -6.13 -39.03 -15.54
CA LEU A 141 -5.62 -40.02 -16.49
C LEU A 141 -5.38 -41.41 -15.86
N LEU A 142 -4.86 -41.45 -14.62
CA LEU A 142 -4.63 -42.72 -13.91
C LEU A 142 -5.93 -43.33 -13.35
N PHE A 143 -6.88 -42.50 -12.90
CA PHE A 143 -8.13 -42.94 -12.28
C PHE A 143 -9.16 -43.46 -13.28
N MET A 144 -9.07 -43.09 -14.57
CA MET A 144 -9.80 -43.78 -15.63
C MET A 144 -9.62 -45.30 -15.59
N HIS A 145 -8.48 -45.79 -15.07
CA HIS A 145 -8.14 -47.21 -15.04
C HIS A 145 -8.18 -47.86 -13.64
N LEU A 146 -8.30 -47.09 -12.55
CA LEU A 146 -8.07 -47.62 -11.18
C LEU A 146 -9.30 -47.62 -10.24
N GLN A 147 -10.47 -47.11 -10.65
CA GLN A 147 -11.72 -47.07 -9.83
C GLN A 147 -11.57 -46.53 -8.38
N GLN A 148 -10.48 -45.83 -8.05
CA GLN A 148 -10.31 -45.23 -6.73
C GLN A 148 -10.94 -43.84 -6.73
N LYS A 149 -12.05 -43.69 -6.01
CA LYS A 149 -12.69 -42.39 -5.81
C LYS A 149 -11.82 -41.52 -4.91
N THR A 150 -11.40 -40.35 -5.39
CA THR A 150 -10.89 -39.28 -4.53
C THR A 150 -11.92 -38.98 -3.44
N LYS A 151 -11.48 -38.87 -2.19
CA LYS A 151 -12.35 -38.51 -1.08
C LYS A 151 -12.95 -37.13 -1.38
N PRO A 152 -14.29 -36.98 -1.44
CA PRO A 152 -14.91 -35.71 -1.79
C PRO A 152 -14.53 -34.65 -0.76
N LEU A 153 -14.28 -33.42 -1.23
CA LEU A 153 -14.07 -32.27 -0.36
C LEU A 153 -15.32 -32.04 0.46
N ASN A 154 -15.18 -31.98 1.77
CA ASN A 154 -16.29 -31.70 2.66
C ASN A 154 -16.58 -30.20 2.64
N TYR A 155 -17.79 -29.84 2.27
CA TYR A 155 -18.28 -28.45 2.26
C TYR A 155 -18.02 -27.74 3.58
N HIS A 156 -18.31 -28.39 4.71
CA HIS A 156 -18.15 -27.78 6.04
C HIS A 156 -16.69 -27.46 6.37
N ASP A 157 -15.75 -28.34 6.00
CA ASP A 157 -14.33 -28.12 6.23
C ASP A 157 -13.82 -26.93 5.40
N ILE A 158 -14.28 -26.81 4.15
CA ILE A 158 -13.89 -25.70 3.26
C ILE A 158 -14.42 -24.36 3.76
N VAL A 159 -15.68 -24.30 4.20
CA VAL A 159 -16.25 -23.09 4.82
C VAL A 159 -15.45 -22.71 6.07
N ALA A 160 -15.07 -23.68 6.90
CA ALA A 160 -14.25 -23.42 8.09
C ALA A 160 -12.87 -22.87 7.73
N TYR A 161 -12.23 -23.39 6.67
CA TYR A 161 -10.95 -22.90 6.17
C TYR A 161 -11.05 -21.45 5.65
N MET A 162 -12.06 -21.15 4.83
CA MET A 162 -12.27 -19.78 4.31
C MET A 162 -12.56 -18.79 5.45
N THR A 163 -13.36 -19.22 6.43
CA THR A 163 -13.68 -18.43 7.63
C THR A 163 -12.43 -18.19 8.49
N TYR A 164 -11.54 -19.18 8.59
CA TYR A 164 -10.24 -19.00 9.24
C TYR A 164 -9.40 -17.89 8.58
N LEU A 165 -9.34 -17.87 7.24
CA LEU A 165 -8.61 -16.83 6.49
C LEU A 165 -9.19 -15.43 6.71
N ILE A 166 -10.52 -15.30 6.74
CA ILE A 166 -11.20 -14.03 7.08
C ILE A 166 -10.81 -13.58 8.50
N ASN A 167 -10.91 -14.49 9.48
CA ASN A 167 -10.60 -14.17 10.87
C ASN A 167 -9.12 -13.81 11.06
N LEU A 168 -8.21 -14.47 10.34
CA LEU A 168 -6.79 -14.14 10.35
C LEU A 168 -6.55 -12.75 9.74
N SER A 169 -7.24 -12.40 8.66
CA SER A 169 -7.19 -11.06 8.05
C SER A 169 -7.65 -9.97 9.02
N ALA A 170 -8.73 -10.21 9.77
CA ALA A 170 -9.19 -9.28 10.81
C ALA A 170 -8.17 -9.12 11.95
N LYS A 171 -7.50 -10.21 12.38
CA LYS A 171 -6.42 -10.13 13.37
C LYS A 171 -5.23 -9.32 12.86
N ILE A 172 -4.83 -9.53 11.60
CA ILE A 172 -3.77 -8.75 10.94
C ILE A 172 -4.12 -7.26 10.96
N GLN A 173 -5.34 -6.91 10.54
CA GLN A 173 -5.85 -5.55 10.52
C GLN A 173 -5.72 -4.86 11.90
N LEU A 174 -6.22 -5.50 12.95
CA LEU A 174 -6.15 -4.97 14.32
C LEU A 174 -4.71 -4.73 14.78
N LYS A 175 -3.80 -5.68 14.49
CA LYS A 175 -2.39 -5.58 14.91
C LYS A 175 -1.64 -4.50 14.14
N ILE A 176 -1.89 -4.36 12.84
CA ILE A 176 -1.35 -3.28 12.01
C ILE A 176 -1.85 -1.93 12.53
N ASN A 177 -3.17 -1.78 12.74
CA ASN A 177 -3.74 -0.54 13.24
C ASN A 177 -3.21 -0.16 14.61
N SER A 178 -3.03 -1.12 15.51
CA SER A 178 -2.45 -0.87 16.82
C SER A 178 -1.00 -0.37 16.72
N LYS A 179 -0.14 -1.08 15.97
CA LYS A 179 1.30 -0.75 15.85
C LYS A 179 1.55 0.52 15.06
N TYR A 180 0.78 0.74 14.01
CA TYR A 180 1.02 1.77 13.02
C TYR A 180 0.02 2.94 13.07
N LYS A 181 -0.82 3.03 14.12
CA LYS A 181 -1.86 4.07 14.31
C LYS A 181 -1.45 5.51 13.98
N LYS A 182 -0.17 5.86 14.15
CA LYS A 182 0.34 7.21 13.87
C LYS A 182 0.34 7.57 12.38
N TYR A 183 0.36 6.57 11.50
CA TYR A 183 0.45 6.74 10.06
C TYR A 183 -0.95 6.98 9.47
N THR A 184 -1.44 8.20 9.69
CA THR A 184 -2.71 8.70 9.16
C THR A 184 -2.47 9.55 7.91
N TYR A 185 -3.55 9.82 7.17
CA TYR A 185 -3.51 10.76 6.05
C TYR A 185 -3.00 12.14 6.47
N GLU A 186 -3.48 12.67 7.60
CA GLU A 186 -2.99 13.92 8.17
C GLU A 186 -1.49 13.86 8.49
N HIS A 187 -1.02 12.77 9.10
CA HIS A 187 0.40 12.60 9.40
C HIS A 187 1.25 12.63 8.11
N LEU A 188 0.78 11.97 7.06
CA LEU A 188 1.43 11.97 5.75
C LEU A 188 1.50 13.38 5.14
N LEU A 189 0.39 14.12 5.13
CA LEU A 189 0.33 15.49 4.63
C LEU A 189 1.26 16.44 5.39
N ARG A 190 1.28 16.33 6.72
CA ARG A 190 2.19 17.12 7.57
C ARG A 190 3.66 16.77 7.31
N ASN A 191 3.97 15.50 7.10
CA ASN A 191 5.33 15.04 6.82
C ASN A 191 5.84 15.54 5.45
N ILE A 192 5.05 15.40 4.38
CA ILE A 192 5.45 15.90 3.04
C ILE A 192 5.58 17.43 3.05
N TRP A 193 4.70 18.12 3.78
CA TRP A 193 4.74 19.57 3.89
C TRP A 193 5.98 20.06 4.66
N SER A 194 6.26 19.48 5.83
CA SER A 194 7.46 19.82 6.62
C SER A 194 8.77 19.41 5.95
N PHE A 195 8.75 18.36 5.12
CA PHE A 195 9.88 18.03 4.24
C PHE A 195 10.11 19.12 3.19
N SER A 196 9.03 19.65 2.62
CA SER A 196 9.08 20.65 1.55
C SER A 196 9.48 22.03 2.08
N PHE A 197 8.92 22.44 3.22
CA PHE A 197 9.06 23.79 3.77
C PHE A 197 9.74 23.78 5.14
N SER A 198 10.81 24.56 5.24
CA SER A 198 11.59 24.72 6.48
C SER A 198 11.26 26.04 7.20
N SER A 199 10.61 26.97 6.51
CA SER A 199 10.26 28.29 7.04
C SER A 199 9.06 28.23 7.99
N PRO A 200 9.13 28.86 9.17
CA PRO A 200 7.98 29.03 10.06
C PRO A 200 6.80 29.77 9.42
N LEU A 201 7.01 30.54 8.34
CA LEU A 201 5.92 31.23 7.65
C LEU A 201 4.96 30.24 6.98
N LEU A 202 5.47 29.08 6.59
CA LEU A 202 4.73 28.00 5.97
C LEU A 202 4.56 26.82 6.94
N ASP A 203 4.43 27.06 8.24
CA ASP A 203 3.98 25.99 9.14
C ASP A 203 2.64 25.42 8.64
N PHE A 204 2.47 24.10 8.67
CA PHE A 204 1.29 23.44 8.12
C PHE A 204 -0.01 24.07 8.63
N ASP A 205 -0.10 24.29 9.95
CA ASP A 205 -1.29 24.85 10.60
C ASP A 205 -1.48 26.36 10.35
N LYS A 206 -0.56 27.06 9.69
CA LYS A 206 -0.78 28.44 9.25
C LYS A 206 -1.48 28.52 7.89
N ILE A 207 -1.37 27.46 7.09
CA ILE A 207 -1.88 27.41 5.72
C ILE A 207 -3.10 26.50 5.61
N TRP A 208 -3.08 25.38 6.31
CA TRP A 208 -4.08 24.32 6.19
C TRP A 208 -4.86 24.12 7.49
N ASN A 209 -6.06 23.55 7.36
CA ASN A 209 -6.89 23.03 8.43
C ASN A 209 -7.58 21.75 7.95
N PHE A 210 -8.02 20.90 8.87
CA PHE A 210 -8.93 19.80 8.56
C PHE A 210 -10.34 20.16 9.03
N ASP A 211 -11.34 19.83 8.21
CA ASP A 211 -12.74 19.90 8.66
C ASP A 211 -13.10 18.73 9.59
N ASN A 212 -14.32 18.76 10.14
CA ASN A 212 -14.83 17.69 11.00
C ASN A 212 -14.94 16.33 10.29
N ALA A 213 -14.89 16.30 8.95
CA ALA A 213 -14.92 15.09 8.13
C ALA A 213 -13.50 14.62 7.72
N GLY A 214 -12.44 15.32 8.15
CA GLY A 214 -11.04 15.02 7.82
C GLY A 214 -10.60 15.51 6.43
N THR A 215 -11.36 16.41 5.80
CA THR A 215 -11.01 17.02 4.50
C THR A 215 -10.06 18.19 4.69
N LEU A 216 -9.02 18.27 3.84
CA LEU A 216 -8.06 19.36 3.85
C LEU A 216 -8.68 20.67 3.33
N LEU A 217 -8.58 21.74 4.11
CA LEU A 217 -9.05 23.08 3.80
C LEU A 217 -7.91 24.09 3.91
N ILE A 218 -7.85 25.02 2.95
CA ILE A 218 -6.99 26.20 3.09
C ILE A 218 -7.60 27.16 4.12
N LYS A 219 -6.75 27.77 4.96
CA LYS A 219 -7.15 28.84 5.89
C LYS A 219 -7.47 30.13 5.13
N ASP A 220 -7.78 31.20 5.88
CA ASP A 220 -8.07 32.52 5.30
C ASP A 220 -6.99 32.93 4.28
N LEU A 221 -7.43 33.08 3.03
CA LEU A 221 -6.57 33.46 1.90
C LEU A 221 -5.82 34.77 2.15
N LYS A 222 -6.39 35.71 2.91
CA LYS A 222 -5.71 36.97 3.26
C LYS A 222 -4.52 36.73 4.18
N GLN A 223 -4.68 35.85 5.17
CA GLN A 223 -3.61 35.47 6.08
C GLN A 223 -2.52 34.68 5.34
N VAL A 224 -2.94 33.72 4.53
CA VAL A 224 -2.03 32.91 3.70
C VAL A 224 -1.19 33.82 2.77
N LYS A 225 -1.83 34.78 2.08
CA LYS A 225 -1.13 35.72 1.21
C LYS A 225 -0.08 36.57 1.93
N ARG A 226 -0.34 36.99 3.18
CA ARG A 226 0.64 37.72 4.01
C ARG A 226 1.84 36.85 4.41
N ASN A 227 1.62 35.57 4.69
CA ASN A 227 2.70 34.66 5.02
C ASN A 227 3.59 34.39 3.80
N ILE A 228 2.96 34.23 2.62
CA ILE A 228 3.64 33.93 1.36
C ILE A 228 4.54 35.07 0.88
N SER A 229 4.24 36.34 1.19
CA SER A 229 5.10 37.45 0.73
C SER A 229 6.52 37.46 1.31
N GLY A 230 6.77 36.70 2.38
CA GLY A 230 8.07 36.64 3.06
C GLY A 230 8.88 35.36 2.77
N ILE A 231 8.43 34.49 1.87
CA ILE A 231 9.11 33.21 1.60
C ILE A 231 10.13 33.37 0.46
N SER A 232 11.04 32.40 0.35
CA SER A 232 12.03 32.39 -0.73
C SER A 232 11.40 32.05 -2.08
N GLN A 233 12.06 32.42 -3.19
CA GLN A 233 11.61 32.06 -4.54
C GLN A 233 11.45 30.55 -4.73
N SER A 234 12.37 29.75 -4.18
CA SER A 234 12.27 28.27 -4.25
C SER A 234 11.04 27.75 -3.51
N GLU A 235 10.71 28.31 -2.34
CA GLU A 235 9.50 27.96 -1.61
C GLU A 235 8.23 28.39 -2.35
N HIS A 236 8.25 29.52 -3.07
CA HIS A 236 7.14 29.89 -3.94
C HIS A 236 6.89 28.84 -5.02
N LEU A 237 7.95 28.25 -5.62
CA LEU A 237 7.82 27.17 -6.59
C LEU A 237 7.17 25.93 -5.96
N PHE A 238 7.69 25.46 -4.82
CA PHE A 238 7.13 24.28 -4.17
C PHE A 238 5.66 24.51 -3.79
N LEU A 239 5.35 25.66 -3.19
CA LEU A 239 3.99 26.00 -2.79
C LEU A 239 3.05 26.05 -3.99
N ALA A 240 3.48 26.61 -5.12
CA ALA A 240 2.68 26.64 -6.34
C ALA A 240 2.32 25.22 -6.81
N ILE A 241 3.24 24.26 -6.69
CA ILE A 241 2.97 22.85 -7.01
C ILE A 241 1.89 22.27 -6.09
N PHE A 242 2.02 22.43 -4.76
CA PHE A 242 1.02 21.94 -3.81
C PHE A 242 -0.36 22.57 -4.03
N LEU A 243 -0.41 23.89 -4.26
CA LEU A 243 -1.66 24.60 -4.52
C LEU A 243 -2.31 24.15 -5.82
N GLN A 244 -1.53 23.87 -6.86
CA GLN A 244 -2.04 23.34 -8.13
C GLN A 244 -2.73 21.98 -7.93
N GLN A 245 -2.14 21.09 -7.14
CA GLN A 245 -2.74 19.78 -6.82
C GLN A 245 -4.02 19.90 -5.99
N TYR A 246 -4.13 20.96 -5.17
CA TYR A 246 -5.31 21.24 -4.38
C TYR A 246 -6.44 21.87 -5.21
N ASN A 247 -6.11 22.89 -6.01
CA ASN A 247 -7.05 23.67 -6.81
C ASN A 247 -6.31 24.48 -7.90
N ASN A 248 -6.70 24.26 -9.16
CA ASN A 248 -6.08 24.89 -10.35
C ASN A 248 -6.13 26.42 -10.40
N SER A 249 -6.96 27.09 -9.59
CA SER A 249 -7.14 28.55 -9.60
C SER A 249 -6.49 29.25 -8.41
N LEU A 250 -6.04 28.53 -7.37
CA LEU A 250 -5.49 29.19 -6.17
C LEU A 250 -4.19 29.93 -6.46
N ASN A 251 -3.39 29.43 -7.39
CA ASN A 251 -2.15 30.06 -7.79
C ASN A 251 -2.38 31.47 -8.33
N ASP A 252 -3.43 31.71 -9.12
CA ASP A 252 -3.74 33.05 -9.66
C ASP A 252 -4.05 34.07 -8.57
N HIS A 253 -4.53 33.62 -7.41
CA HIS A 253 -4.90 34.48 -6.29
C HIS A 253 -3.75 34.74 -5.31
N LEU A 254 -2.84 33.76 -5.19
CA LEU A 254 -1.79 33.72 -4.16
C LEU A 254 -0.37 33.98 -4.71
N HIS A 255 -0.12 33.67 -5.99
CA HIS A 255 1.18 33.76 -6.64
C HIS A 255 1.11 34.58 -7.93
N SER A 256 2.21 35.26 -8.25
CA SER A 256 2.47 35.71 -9.62
C SER A 256 3.57 34.83 -10.20
N PHE A 257 3.44 34.43 -11.47
CA PHE A 257 4.45 33.63 -12.17
C PHE A 257 5.83 34.31 -12.19
N SER A 258 5.89 35.64 -12.13
CA SER A 258 7.15 36.39 -12.08
C SER A 258 7.97 36.16 -10.81
N VAL A 259 7.34 35.65 -9.74
CA VAL A 259 8.00 35.34 -8.46
C VAL A 259 8.62 33.95 -8.47
N LEU A 260 8.22 33.09 -9.42
CA LEU A 260 8.75 31.73 -9.53
C LEU A 260 10.16 31.75 -10.15
N PRO A 261 11.14 31.08 -9.53
CA PRO A 261 12.49 31.01 -10.04
C PRO A 261 12.55 30.13 -11.28
N ALA A 262 13.44 30.46 -12.22
CA ALA A 262 13.79 29.55 -13.29
C ALA A 262 14.47 28.30 -12.71
N LEU A 263 14.17 27.11 -13.23
CA LEU A 263 14.73 25.84 -12.70
C LEU A 263 16.26 25.83 -12.66
N VAL A 264 16.92 26.52 -13.58
CA VAL A 264 18.39 26.65 -13.61
C VAL A 264 18.95 27.30 -12.36
N SER A 265 18.20 28.24 -11.76
CA SER A 265 18.60 29.03 -10.59
C SER A 265 18.46 28.30 -9.25
N LEU A 266 17.78 27.15 -9.24
CA LEU A 266 17.68 26.32 -8.03
C LEU A 266 19.05 25.69 -7.72
N ASP A 267 19.44 25.72 -6.45
CA ASP A 267 20.58 24.93 -5.98
C ASP A 267 20.28 23.42 -6.05
N THR A 268 21.32 22.59 -5.87
CA THR A 268 21.21 21.13 -5.95
C THR A 268 20.21 20.56 -4.93
N ASN A 269 20.13 21.14 -3.74
CA ASN A 269 19.23 20.65 -2.69
C ASN A 269 17.76 20.90 -3.06
N ASN A 270 17.45 22.10 -3.54
CA ASN A 270 16.12 22.48 -4.00
C ASN A 270 15.71 21.74 -5.28
N LYS A 271 16.65 21.42 -6.17
CA LYS A 271 16.41 20.52 -7.32
C LYS A 271 16.05 19.11 -6.87
N ASN A 272 16.80 18.53 -5.94
CA ASN A 272 16.50 17.20 -5.41
C ASN A 272 15.14 17.17 -4.71
N LYS A 273 14.85 18.18 -3.89
CA LYS A 273 13.54 18.32 -3.24
C LYS A 273 12.40 18.46 -4.25
N LEU A 274 12.59 19.21 -5.33
CA LEU A 274 11.62 19.31 -6.42
C LEU A 274 11.34 17.93 -7.05
N ILE A 275 12.39 17.16 -7.34
CA ILE A 275 12.27 15.80 -7.87
C ILE A 275 11.45 14.94 -6.90
N ASP A 276 11.79 14.94 -5.61
CA ASP A 276 11.05 14.17 -4.60
C ASP A 276 9.56 14.55 -4.51
N ILE A 277 9.24 15.85 -4.60
CA ILE A 277 7.84 16.34 -4.60
C ILE A 277 7.10 15.89 -5.87
N ILE A 278 7.73 16.02 -7.04
CA ILE A 278 7.12 15.60 -8.31
C ILE A 278 6.89 14.10 -8.31
N THR A 279 7.90 13.31 -7.96
CA THR A 279 7.80 11.85 -7.81
C THR A 279 6.69 11.49 -6.83
N PHE A 280 6.57 12.19 -5.70
CA PHE A 280 5.46 11.97 -4.76
C PHE A 280 4.09 12.18 -5.41
N PHE A 281 3.89 13.26 -6.16
CA PHE A 281 2.61 13.50 -6.83
C PHE A 281 2.37 12.64 -8.08
N GLU A 282 3.41 12.10 -8.70
CA GLU A 282 3.29 11.11 -9.77
C GLU A 282 2.62 9.83 -9.26
N TYR A 283 3.08 9.30 -8.13
CA TYR A 283 2.50 8.08 -7.54
C TYR A 283 1.23 8.36 -6.71
N TYR A 284 1.07 9.59 -6.19
CA TYR A 284 -0.06 9.97 -5.32
C TYR A 284 -0.74 11.27 -5.75
N PRO A 285 -1.27 11.34 -6.98
CA PRO A 285 -1.75 12.59 -7.58
C PRO A 285 -2.92 13.22 -6.83
N LEU A 286 -3.77 12.40 -6.19
CA LEU A 286 -4.98 12.88 -5.54
C LEU A 286 -4.81 13.22 -4.06
N ILE A 287 -3.62 13.03 -3.49
CA ILE A 287 -3.41 13.13 -2.04
C ILE A 287 -3.50 14.56 -1.49
N PHE A 288 -3.35 15.58 -2.32
CA PHE A 288 -3.62 16.96 -1.90
C PHE A 288 -4.96 17.47 -2.44
N SER A 289 -5.68 16.67 -3.22
CA SER A 289 -6.92 17.09 -3.85
C SER A 289 -8.10 17.06 -2.87
N ARG A 290 -9.12 17.89 -3.12
CA ARG A 290 -10.43 17.75 -2.46
C ARG A 290 -11.22 16.53 -2.96
N MET A 291 -10.74 15.84 -3.99
CA MET A 291 -11.43 14.70 -4.56
C MET A 291 -11.22 13.50 -3.64
N LYS A 292 -12.30 13.07 -2.96
CA LYS A 292 -12.30 11.78 -2.27
C LYS A 292 -12.05 10.69 -3.31
N ILE A 293 -11.07 9.81 -3.04
CA ILE A 293 -10.96 8.52 -3.74
C ILE A 293 -12.29 7.79 -3.49
N LYS A 294 -13.03 7.49 -4.56
CA LYS A 294 -14.27 6.70 -4.50
C LYS A 294 -13.94 5.23 -4.34
#